data_AF-X1SU06-F1
#
_entry.id   AF-X1SU06-F1
#
_cell.length_a   1.000
_cell.length_b   1.000
_cell.length_c   1.000
_cell.angle_alpha   90.00
_cell.angle_beta   90.00
_cell.angle_gamma   90.00
#
_symmetry.space_group_name_H-M   'P 1'
#
loop_
_entity.id
_entity.type
_entity.pdbx_description
1 polymer ?
#
loop_
_entity_poly.entity_id
_entity_poly.type
_entity_poly.pdbx_seq_one_letter_code
_entity_poly.pdbx_strand_id
1 'polypeptide(L)' 'MEAQSVVLTVDEVAALLKISRPQAYLGVAKGQIPSIRVGRRILIPRAALQTL' A
#
# COMPACT_ATOMS: atom_id res chain seq x y z
N MET A 1 16.53 3.24 16.62
CA MET A 1 16.64 2.66 15.28
C MET A 1 15.25 2.24 14.87
N GLU A 2 14.55 3.05 14.07
CA GLU A 2 13.23 2.69 13.58
C GLU A 2 13.40 1.60 12.53
N ALA A 3 12.97 0.37 12.84
CA ALA A 3 12.83 -0.68 11.86
C ALA A 3 11.67 -0.28 10.94
N GLN A 4 11.97 0.43 9.85
CA GLN A 4 10.95 0.75 8.86
C GLN A 4 10.48 -0.56 8.22
N SER A 5 9.24 -0.92 8.48
CA SER A 5 8.57 -2.05 7.84
C SER A 5 8.71 -1.93 6.33
N VAL A 6 9.22 -2.98 5.67
CA VAL A 6 9.43 -3.00 4.21
C VAL A 6 8.10 -2.91 3.44
N VAL A 7 7.02 -3.30 4.10
CA VAL A 7 5.66 -3.35 3.58
C VAL A 7 4.71 -2.49 4.43
N LEU A 8 3.69 -1.94 3.78
CA LEU A 8 2.59 -1.19 4.36
C LEU A 8 1.26 -1.90 4.09
N THR A 9 0.28 -1.64 4.93
CA THR A 9 -1.12 -2.03 4.70
C THR A 9 -1.82 -1.00 3.80
N VAL A 10 -2.98 -1.37 3.27
CA VAL A 10 -3.81 -0.46 2.44
C VAL A 10 -4.19 0.81 3.21
N ASP A 11 -4.47 0.69 4.51
CA ASP A 11 -4.82 1.84 5.35
C ASP A 11 -3.64 2.78 5.58
N GLU A 12 -2.44 2.24 5.83
CA GLU A 12 -1.22 3.04 5.95
C GLU A 12 -0.89 3.77 4.65
N VAL A 13 -1.09 3.12 3.50
CA VAL A 13 -0.90 3.75 2.18
C VAL A 13 -1.95 4.81 1.90
N ALA A 14 -3.20 4.60 2.32
CA ALA A 14 -4.24 5.61 2.21
C ALA A 14 -3.86 6.88 2.98
N ALA A 15 -3.34 6.71 4.22
CA ALA A 15 -2.85 7.82 5.03
C ALA A 15 -1.62 8.51 4.39
N LEU A 16 -0.68 7.73 3.85
CA LEU A 16 0.53 8.25 3.21
C LEU A 16 0.22 9.07 1.95
N LEU A 17 -0.67 8.55 1.09
CA LEU A 17 -1.08 9.19 -0.16
C LEU A 17 -2.16 10.28 0.05
N LYS A 18 -2.63 10.46 1.30
CA LYS A 18 -3.72 11.39 1.66
C LYS A 18 -5.01 11.16 0.85
N ILE A 19 -5.33 9.89 0.60
CA ILE A 19 -6.56 9.47 -0.09
C ILE A 19 -7.50 8.73 0.86
N SER A 20 -8.77 8.59 0.46
CA SER A 20 -9.72 7.81 1.25
C SER A 20 -9.42 6.31 1.16
N ARG A 21 -9.75 5.54 2.20
CA ARG A 21 -9.59 4.07 2.20
C ARG A 21 -10.23 3.41 0.97
N PRO A 22 -11.46 3.77 0.55
CA PRO A 22 -12.05 3.20 -0.66
C PRO A 22 -11.22 3.46 -1.92
N GLN A 23 -10.63 4.66 -2.06
CA GLN A 23 -9.75 4.96 -3.19
C GLN A 23 -8.46 4.15 -3.15
N ALA A 24 -7.88 3.93 -1.97
CA ALA A 24 -6.70 3.08 -1.84
C ALA A 24 -7.00 1.62 -2.24
N TYR A 25 -8.11 1.05 -1.76
CA TYR A 25 -8.54 -0.30 -2.19
C TYR A 25 -8.84 -0.36 -3.69
N LEU A 26 -9.45 0.69 -4.26
CA LEU A 26 -9.72 0.77 -5.70
C LEU A 26 -8.41 0.85 -6.50
N GLY A 27 -7.42 1.63 -6.04
CA GLY A 27 -6.10 1.73 -6.66
C GLY A 27 -5.36 0.38 -6.64
N VAL A 28 -5.46 -0.36 -5.53
CA VAL A 28 -4.95 -1.73 -5.42
C VAL A 28 -5.68 -2.66 -6.40
N ALA A 29 -7.01 -2.61 -6.45
CA ALA A 29 -7.81 -3.46 -7.34
C ALA A 29 -7.56 -3.16 -8.83
N LYS A 30 -7.27 -1.90 -9.17
CA LYS A 30 -6.93 -1.45 -10.52
C LYS A 30 -5.45 -1.68 -10.88
N GLY A 31 -4.62 -2.14 -9.95
CA GLY A 31 -3.18 -2.28 -10.14
C GLY A 31 -2.41 -0.95 -10.22
N GLN A 32 -3.04 0.17 -9.88
CA GLN A 32 -2.39 1.49 -9.79
C GLN A 32 -1.50 1.58 -8.55
N ILE A 33 -1.92 0.94 -7.45
CA ILE A 33 -1.10 0.79 -6.25
C ILE A 33 -0.48 -0.62 -6.28
N PRO A 34 0.84 -0.73 -6.47
CA PRO A 34 1.52 -2.02 -6.51
C PRO A 34 1.38 -2.73 -5.16
N SER A 35 0.86 -3.95 -5.18
CA SER A 35 0.59 -4.72 -3.96
C SER A 35 0.89 -6.21 -4.13
N ILE A 36 1.20 -6.87 -3.03
CA ILE A 36 1.47 -8.30 -2.90
C ILE A 36 0.41 -8.87 -1.95
N ARG A 37 -0.28 -9.92 -2.40
CA ARG A 37 -1.27 -10.61 -1.57
C ARG A 37 -0.65 -11.81 -0.90
N VAL A 38 -0.59 -11.78 0.44
CA VAL A 38 -0.07 -12.88 1.25
C VAL A 38 -1.23 -13.48 2.04
N GLY A 39 -1.79 -14.56 1.52
CA GLY A 39 -3.02 -15.17 2.04
C GLY A 39 -4.20 -14.19 2.02
N ARG A 40 -4.69 -13.82 3.21
CA ARG A 40 -5.80 -12.87 3.38
C ARG A 40 -5.36 -11.41 3.46
N ARG A 41 -4.06 -11.13 3.52
CA ARG A 41 -3.52 -9.77 3.70
C ARG A 41 -3.06 -9.18 2.38
N ILE A 42 -3.26 -7.88 2.22
CA ILE A 42 -2.71 -7.08 1.13
C ILE A 42 -1.56 -6.27 1.72
N LEU A 43 -0.37 -6.46 1.16
CA LEU A 43 0.86 -5.79 1.56
C LEU A 43 1.36 -4.94 0.40
N ILE A 44 1.74 -3.70 0.68
CA ILE A 44 2.20 -2.72 -0.31
C ILE A 44 3.67 -2.45 -0.02
N PRO A 45 4.59 -2.91 -0.88
CA PRO A 45 6.02 -2.65 -0.69
C PRO A 45 6.32 -1.15 -0.76
N ARG A 46 7.05 -0.62 0.24
CA ARG A 46 7.40 0.82 0.26
C ARG A 46 8.22 1.25 -0.94
N ALA A 47 9.13 0.39 -1.40
CA ALA A 47 9.94 0.63 -2.60
C ALA A 47 9.07 0.87 -3.84
N ALA A 48 7.92 0.21 -3.94
CA ALA A 48 7.04 0.34 -5.10
C ALA A 48 6.26 1.66 -5.11
N LEU A 49 6.18 2.37 -3.97
CA LEU A 49 5.59 3.70 -3.88
C LEU A 49 6.58 4.82 -4.24
N GLN A 50 7.89 4.55 -4.23
CA GLN A 50 8.91 5.54 -4.61
C GLN A 50 9.01 5.73 -6.14
N THR A 51 8.39 4.83 -6.92
CA THR A 51 8.41 4.83 -8.39
C THR A 51 7.11 5.37 -9.01
N LEU A 52 6.12 5.70 -8.19
CA LEU A 52 4.86 6.35 -8.59
C LEU A 52 5.07 7.86 -8.78
#